data_AF-A0A2A3AQG0-F1
#
_entry.id   AF-A0A2A3AQG0-F1
#
_cell.length_a   1.000
_cell.length_b   1.000
_cell.length_c   1.000
_cell.angle_alpha   90.00
_cell.angle_beta   90.00
_cell.angle_gamma   90.00
#
_symmetry.space_group_name_H-M   'P 1'
#
loop_
_entity.id
_entity.type
_entity.pdbx_description
1 polymer ?
#
loop_
_entity_poly.entity_id
_entity_poly.type
_entity_poly.pdbx_seq_one_letter_code
_entity_poly.pdbx_strand_id
1 'polypeptide(L)'
;MLICSQSALSASGNGKTLHYTSGGPGAAIASAGFDLADVQSVEQLNALPPGMKGLIWLNESSGVTPRFIAKVRPFIGNPRLFGFRLCDEPDITGKYHSPAVSPAALKAEAEWIRANVPGAVTFVTLMDMGSFEAPAFMNTFNPANTGIDLFGLDPYPVRGKAFDLDFIDRTVEAAVAAGIPLDRIVPVYQAFGGGNWKTRTGAAADVYVLPTPDQAKQIFARWATYSPAPVFDFAYAWGSQNGDIKLGSASPEALELRLAFKAHNTAP
;
A
#
# COMPACT_ATOMS: atom_id res chain seq x y z
N MET A 1 30.88 22.22 -10.09
CA MET A 1 30.35 20.95 -9.54
C MET A 1 28.98 21.28 -8.96
N LEU A 2 27.93 21.16 -9.76
CA LEU A 2 26.56 21.50 -9.34
C LEU A 2 26.03 20.33 -8.50
N ILE A 3 25.77 20.60 -7.23
CA ILE A 3 25.06 19.68 -6.35
C ILE A 3 23.58 19.78 -6.75
N CYS A 4 23.09 18.82 -7.54
CA CYS A 4 21.66 18.62 -7.72
C CYS A 4 21.09 18.24 -6.35
N SER A 5 20.43 19.20 -5.70
CA SER A 5 19.56 18.99 -4.56
C SER A 5 18.53 17.92 -4.91
N GLN A 6 18.57 16.79 -4.18
CA GLN A 6 17.45 15.86 -4.14
C GLN A 6 16.27 16.63 -3.55
N SER A 7 15.31 17.01 -4.39
CA SER A 7 14.01 17.45 -3.92
C SER A 7 13.41 16.29 -3.15
N ALA A 8 13.28 16.45 -1.83
CA ALA A 8 12.42 15.60 -1.04
C ALA A 8 11.04 15.58 -1.71
N LEU A 9 10.46 14.39 -1.89
CA LEU A 9 9.03 14.28 -2.19
C LEU A 9 8.27 14.79 -0.96
N SER A 10 8.18 16.11 -0.80
CA SER A 10 7.22 16.71 0.11
C SER A 10 5.84 16.57 -0.54
N ALA A 11 4.85 16.13 0.24
CA ALA A 11 3.44 16.19 -0.10
C ALA A 11 3.14 17.51 -0.86
N SER A 12 2.62 17.40 -2.07
CA SER A 12 2.34 18.57 -2.91
C SER A 12 1.47 19.57 -2.15
N GLY A 13 2.02 20.76 -1.88
CA GLY A 13 1.29 22.02 -1.64
C GLY A 13 0.38 22.15 -0.42
N ASN A 14 -0.06 21.07 0.26
CA ASN A 14 -1.08 21.15 1.32
C ASN A 14 -0.91 20.17 2.49
N GLY A 15 0.25 19.51 2.68
CA GLY A 15 0.58 18.81 3.94
C GLY A 15 -0.39 17.72 4.46
N LYS A 16 -1.34 17.25 3.64
CA LYS A 16 -2.37 16.28 4.03
C LYS A 16 -2.02 14.88 3.48
N THR A 17 -2.15 13.86 4.32
CA THR A 17 -2.13 12.44 3.93
C THR A 17 -3.26 12.13 2.95
N LEU A 18 -2.94 11.44 1.86
CA LEU A 18 -3.95 10.84 0.97
C LEU A 18 -4.40 9.48 1.51
N HIS A 19 -5.64 9.09 1.23
CA HIS A 19 -6.23 7.84 1.68
C HIS A 19 -6.53 6.95 0.48
N TYR A 20 -5.80 5.85 0.38
CA TYR A 20 -5.87 4.87 -0.70
C TYR A 20 -6.65 3.63 -0.31
N THR A 21 -7.38 3.07 -1.28
CA THR A 21 -7.92 1.70 -1.19
C THR A 21 -7.78 1.02 -2.55
N SER A 22 -7.52 -0.28 -2.52
CA SER A 22 -7.47 -1.11 -3.73
C SER A 22 -8.87 -1.58 -4.13
N GLY A 23 -9.16 -1.48 -5.44
CA GLY A 23 -10.47 -1.77 -6.02
C GLY A 23 -11.59 -0.80 -5.64
N GLY A 24 -12.78 -1.05 -6.22
CA GLY A 24 -14.01 -0.30 -5.94
C GLY A 24 -14.33 0.80 -6.95
N PRO A 25 -15.62 1.17 -7.13
CA PRO A 25 -15.99 2.31 -7.94
C PRO A 25 -15.55 3.63 -7.30
N GLY A 26 -14.97 4.56 -8.08
CA GLY A 26 -14.47 5.85 -7.59
C GLY A 26 -15.48 6.64 -6.76
N ALA A 27 -16.74 6.69 -7.17
CA ALA A 27 -17.79 7.37 -6.40
C ALA A 27 -18.07 6.73 -5.03
N ALA A 28 -17.97 5.39 -4.95
CA ALA A 28 -18.25 4.66 -3.72
C ALA A 28 -17.12 4.84 -2.70
N ILE A 29 -15.86 4.77 -3.13
CA ILE A 29 -14.71 5.00 -2.26
C ILE A 29 -14.61 6.47 -1.82
N ALA A 30 -14.92 7.42 -2.72
CA ALA A 30 -15.00 8.85 -2.38
C ALA A 30 -16.04 9.12 -1.28
N SER A 31 -17.21 8.47 -1.35
CA SER A 31 -18.27 8.60 -0.34
C SER A 31 -17.84 8.08 1.04
N ALA A 32 -16.84 7.20 1.08
CA ALA A 32 -16.19 6.67 2.27
C ALA A 32 -14.94 7.48 2.69
N GLY A 33 -14.66 8.61 2.05
CA GLY A 33 -13.58 9.54 2.42
C GLY A 33 -12.24 9.27 1.76
N PHE A 34 -12.10 8.24 0.92
CA PHE A 34 -10.85 8.00 0.17
C PHE A 34 -10.66 9.06 -0.92
N ASP A 35 -9.43 9.53 -1.09
CA ASP A 35 -9.05 10.52 -2.11
C ASP A 35 -7.90 10.05 -3.03
N LEU A 36 -7.44 8.81 -2.85
CA LEU A 36 -6.52 8.12 -3.77
C LEU A 36 -7.15 6.78 -4.22
N ALA A 37 -7.31 6.59 -5.54
CA ALA A 37 -8.00 5.45 -6.11
C ALA A 37 -7.06 4.50 -6.86
N ASP A 38 -7.31 3.20 -6.76
CA ASP A 38 -6.72 2.21 -7.68
C ASP A 38 -7.41 2.29 -9.04
N VAL A 39 -6.63 2.63 -10.08
CA VAL A 39 -7.14 2.75 -11.45
C VAL A 39 -6.20 2.08 -12.45
N GLN A 40 -6.77 1.61 -13.56
CA GLN A 40 -6.09 0.80 -14.57
C GLN A 40 -6.01 1.49 -15.94
N SER A 41 -6.72 2.61 -16.14
CA SER A 41 -6.77 3.31 -17.43
C SER A 41 -6.90 4.82 -17.28
N VAL A 42 -6.58 5.54 -18.36
CA VAL A 42 -6.72 7.02 -18.43
C VAL A 42 -8.18 7.44 -18.29
N GLU A 43 -9.11 6.65 -18.82
CA GLU A 43 -10.54 6.90 -18.71
C GLU A 43 -11.00 6.81 -17.25
N GLN A 44 -10.57 5.78 -16.52
CA GLN A 44 -10.88 5.64 -15.09
C GLN A 44 -10.29 6.81 -14.29
N LEU A 45 -9.04 7.17 -14.56
CA LEU A 45 -8.36 8.29 -13.92
C LEU A 45 -9.08 9.62 -14.15
N ASN A 46 -9.52 9.88 -15.39
CA ASN A 46 -10.25 11.09 -15.76
C ASN A 46 -11.70 11.09 -15.27
N ALA A 47 -12.28 9.92 -14.98
CA ALA A 47 -13.62 9.78 -14.43
C ALA A 47 -13.67 9.92 -12.89
N LEU A 48 -12.53 9.97 -12.21
CA LEU A 48 -12.51 10.14 -10.75
C LEU A 48 -13.25 11.42 -10.31
N PRO A 49 -13.96 11.37 -9.17
CA PRO A 49 -14.53 12.56 -8.54
C PRO A 49 -13.51 13.70 -8.37
N PRO A 50 -13.96 14.97 -8.37
CA PRO A 50 -13.08 16.12 -8.13
C PRO A 50 -12.28 15.97 -6.84
N GLY A 51 -11.00 16.37 -6.87
CA GLY A 51 -10.09 16.30 -5.72
C GLY A 51 -9.36 14.96 -5.58
N MET A 52 -9.88 13.88 -6.17
CA MET A 52 -9.22 12.57 -6.11
C MET A 52 -8.03 12.48 -7.06
N LYS A 53 -7.07 11.61 -6.70
CA LYS A 53 -5.96 11.19 -7.54
C LYS A 53 -6.01 9.68 -7.80
N GLY A 54 -5.26 9.21 -8.80
CA GLY A 54 -5.13 7.78 -9.10
C GLY A 54 -3.72 7.25 -8.86
N LEU A 55 -3.65 6.07 -8.26
CA LEU A 55 -2.47 5.21 -8.18
C LEU A 55 -2.67 4.05 -9.15
N ILE A 56 -1.77 3.90 -10.13
CA ILE A 56 -1.91 2.86 -11.16
C ILE A 56 -1.32 1.55 -10.67
N TRP A 57 -2.12 0.50 -10.56
CA TRP A 57 -1.57 -0.84 -10.31
C TRP A 57 -1.00 -1.44 -11.59
N LEU A 58 0.33 -1.58 -11.65
CA LEU A 58 1.05 -2.07 -12.81
C LEU A 58 1.12 -3.60 -12.84
N ASN A 59 1.31 -4.26 -11.71
CA ASN A 59 1.65 -5.67 -11.64
C ASN A 59 2.84 -6.03 -12.56
N GLU A 60 3.92 -5.26 -12.44
CA GLU A 60 5.17 -5.45 -13.17
C GLU A 60 6.33 -5.48 -12.16
N SER A 61 7.30 -6.35 -12.42
CA SER A 61 8.50 -6.53 -11.57
C SER A 61 9.65 -7.16 -12.36
N SER A 62 9.63 -6.99 -13.68
CA SER A 62 10.51 -7.67 -14.64
C SER A 62 11.44 -6.69 -15.37
N GLY A 63 11.48 -5.44 -14.94
CA GLY A 63 12.26 -4.37 -15.54
C GLY A 63 11.47 -3.63 -16.62
N VAL A 64 12.18 -2.72 -17.30
CA VAL A 64 11.59 -1.85 -18.33
C VAL A 64 11.33 -2.63 -19.63
N THR A 65 10.30 -3.47 -19.61
CA THR A 65 9.84 -4.23 -20.76
C THR A 65 8.94 -3.38 -21.67
N PRO A 66 8.70 -3.79 -22.94
CA PRO A 66 7.70 -3.14 -23.78
C PRO A 66 6.30 -3.11 -23.15
N ARG A 67 5.94 -4.13 -22.37
CA ARG A 67 4.67 -4.20 -21.64
C ARG A 67 4.59 -3.16 -20.53
N PHE A 68 5.65 -3.02 -19.73
CA PHE A 68 5.78 -1.99 -18.72
C PHE A 68 5.62 -0.59 -19.34
N ILE A 69 6.36 -0.30 -20.41
CA ILE A 69 6.26 0.99 -21.11
C ILE A 69 4.84 1.24 -21.63
N ALA A 70 4.19 0.23 -22.21
CA ALA A 70 2.83 0.35 -22.72
C ALA A 70 1.80 0.66 -21.62
N LYS A 71 2.00 0.15 -20.40
CA LYS A 71 1.16 0.46 -19.24
C LYS A 71 1.40 1.86 -18.68
N VAL A 72 2.65 2.33 -18.65
CA VAL A 72 2.99 3.63 -18.03
C VAL A 72 2.74 4.81 -18.98
N ARG A 73 3.10 4.68 -20.26
CA ARG A 73 3.09 5.77 -21.25
C ARG A 73 1.76 6.54 -21.35
N PRO A 74 0.57 5.91 -21.29
CA PRO A 74 -0.70 6.63 -21.41
C PRO A 74 -0.93 7.69 -20.32
N PHE A 75 -0.26 7.59 -19.17
CA PHE A 75 -0.48 8.47 -18.03
C PHE A 75 0.47 9.67 -17.97
N ILE A 76 1.44 9.76 -18.89
CA ILE A 76 2.43 10.85 -18.92
C ILE A 76 1.72 12.20 -19.06
N GLY A 77 2.00 13.11 -18.12
CA GLY A 77 1.43 14.46 -18.10
C GLY A 77 -0.02 14.55 -17.63
N ASN A 78 -0.64 13.44 -17.20
CA ASN A 78 -2.00 13.50 -16.65
C ASN A 78 -1.99 14.14 -15.25
N PRO A 79 -2.68 15.28 -15.02
CA PRO A 79 -2.62 16.01 -13.75
C PRO A 79 -3.33 15.30 -12.59
N ARG A 80 -4.08 14.22 -12.86
CA ARG A 80 -4.75 13.42 -11.83
C ARG A 80 -3.94 12.20 -11.39
N LEU A 81 -2.85 11.89 -12.10
CA LEU A 81 -1.94 10.83 -11.70
C LEU A 81 -1.22 11.21 -10.41
N PHE A 82 -1.24 10.32 -9.43
CA PHE A 82 -0.36 10.41 -8.25
C PHE A 82 0.89 9.55 -8.42
N GLY A 83 0.75 8.33 -8.94
CA GLY A 83 1.89 7.45 -9.12
C GLY A 83 1.55 6.05 -9.58
N PHE A 84 2.48 5.12 -9.37
CA PHE A 84 2.38 3.73 -9.79
C PHE A 84 2.68 2.78 -8.63
N ARG A 85 1.79 1.80 -8.42
CA ARG A 85 2.04 0.62 -7.60
C ARG A 85 2.64 -0.46 -8.49
N LEU A 86 3.92 -0.75 -8.32
CA LEU A 86 4.68 -1.63 -9.23
C LEU A 86 4.24 -3.09 -9.06
N CYS A 87 4.41 -3.61 -7.85
CA CYS A 87 4.08 -4.98 -7.48
C CYS A 87 3.60 -5.07 -6.02
N ASP A 88 2.95 -6.18 -5.73
CA ASP A 88 2.40 -6.55 -4.43
C ASP A 88 3.24 -7.71 -3.93
N GLU A 89 3.82 -7.56 -2.74
CA GLU A 89 4.66 -8.56 -2.09
C GLU A 89 5.69 -9.21 -3.06
N PRO A 90 6.63 -8.43 -3.63
CA PRO A 90 7.66 -9.00 -4.48
C PRO A 90 8.47 -10.04 -3.70
N ASP A 91 8.62 -11.23 -4.28
CA ASP A 91 9.36 -12.33 -3.68
C ASP A 91 10.75 -12.42 -4.30
N ILE A 92 11.79 -12.04 -3.54
CA ILE A 92 13.18 -12.13 -3.99
C ILE A 92 13.67 -13.57 -4.18
N THR A 93 13.00 -14.55 -3.59
CA THR A 93 13.40 -15.96 -3.59
C THR A 93 12.75 -16.78 -4.70
N GLY A 94 11.61 -16.34 -5.20
CA GLY A 94 10.82 -17.09 -6.18
C GLY A 94 10.02 -18.26 -5.60
N LYS A 95 10.07 -18.46 -4.28
CA LYS A 95 9.52 -19.64 -3.58
C LYS A 95 8.01 -19.52 -3.38
N TYR A 96 7.54 -18.33 -3.06
CA TYR A 96 6.14 -18.01 -2.77
C TYR A 96 5.47 -17.43 -4.01
N HIS A 97 6.17 -16.56 -4.74
CA HIS A 97 5.74 -16.00 -6.02
C HIS A 97 6.82 -16.25 -7.07
N SER A 98 6.48 -16.88 -8.20
CA SER A 98 7.41 -17.16 -9.29
C SER A 98 7.12 -16.27 -10.49
N PRO A 99 8.15 -15.71 -11.17
CA PRO A 99 9.58 -15.85 -10.89
C PRO A 99 10.06 -14.97 -9.71
N ALA A 100 11.27 -15.25 -9.23
CA ALA A 100 11.95 -14.39 -8.26
C ALA A 100 12.10 -12.95 -8.79
N VAL A 101 11.79 -11.96 -7.96
CA VAL A 101 11.87 -10.55 -8.30
C VAL A 101 13.27 -10.02 -7.98
N SER A 102 13.90 -9.38 -8.98
CA SER A 102 15.21 -8.75 -8.81
C SER A 102 15.06 -7.31 -8.31
N PRO A 103 15.81 -6.87 -7.27
CA PRO A 103 15.87 -5.46 -6.90
C PRO A 103 16.30 -4.55 -8.06
N ALA A 104 17.18 -5.03 -8.94
CA ALA A 104 17.63 -4.29 -10.11
C ALA A 104 16.51 -4.10 -11.16
N ALA A 105 15.58 -5.04 -11.27
CA ALA A 105 14.42 -4.92 -12.15
C ALA A 105 13.48 -3.80 -11.67
N LEU A 106 13.14 -3.81 -10.38
CA LEU A 106 12.34 -2.74 -9.76
C LEU A 106 13.05 -1.39 -9.84
N LYS A 107 14.37 -1.35 -9.69
CA LYS A 107 15.18 -0.14 -9.89
C LYS A 107 15.06 0.43 -11.28
N ALA A 108 15.17 -0.43 -12.30
CA ALA A 108 15.02 0.02 -13.68
C ALA A 108 13.62 0.60 -13.95
N GLU A 109 12.57 -0.03 -13.42
CA GLU A 109 11.19 0.47 -13.52
C GLU A 109 11.01 1.83 -12.82
N ALA A 110 11.48 1.95 -11.58
CA ALA A 110 11.36 3.17 -10.80
C ALA A 110 12.15 4.35 -11.42
N GLU A 111 13.37 4.10 -11.91
CA GLU A 111 14.18 5.11 -12.59
C GLU A 111 13.56 5.53 -13.92
N TRP A 112 12.96 4.60 -14.66
CA TRP A 112 12.27 4.92 -15.90
C TRP A 112 11.04 5.79 -15.64
N ILE A 113 10.22 5.46 -14.63
CA ILE A 113 9.07 6.30 -14.23
C ILE A 113 9.56 7.69 -13.83
N ARG A 114 10.60 7.79 -13.00
CA ARG A 114 11.14 9.08 -12.54
C ARG A 114 11.62 9.95 -13.70
N ALA A 115 12.23 9.35 -14.73
CA ALA A 115 12.75 10.05 -15.89
C ALA A 115 11.65 10.47 -16.89
N ASN A 116 10.55 9.72 -16.99
CA ASN A 116 9.53 9.91 -18.04
C ASN A 116 8.20 10.45 -17.53
N VAL A 117 7.95 10.39 -16.22
CA VAL A 117 6.71 10.84 -15.57
C VAL A 117 7.06 11.75 -14.38
N PRO A 118 7.55 12.98 -14.63
CA PRO A 118 7.97 13.87 -13.54
C PRO A 118 6.88 14.08 -12.50
N GLY A 119 7.21 13.86 -11.23
CA GLY A 119 6.31 14.02 -10.09
C GLY A 119 5.48 12.79 -9.71
N ALA A 120 5.50 11.72 -10.51
CA ALA A 120 4.84 10.46 -10.14
C ALA A 120 5.64 9.72 -9.04
N VAL A 121 4.93 9.19 -8.04
CA VAL A 121 5.53 8.34 -7.01
C VAL A 121 5.57 6.87 -7.43
N THR A 122 6.53 6.12 -6.91
CA THR A 122 6.58 4.66 -7.03
C THR A 122 6.33 4.00 -5.67
N PHE A 123 5.51 2.94 -5.68
CA PHE A 123 5.07 2.26 -4.47
C PHE A 123 5.07 0.74 -4.65
N VAL A 124 5.42 0.01 -3.58
CA VAL A 124 5.24 -1.44 -3.45
C VAL A 124 4.72 -1.76 -2.06
N THR A 125 3.91 -2.82 -1.92
CA THR A 125 3.70 -3.46 -0.61
C THR A 125 4.83 -4.48 -0.41
N LEU A 126 5.55 -4.43 0.70
CA LEU A 126 6.65 -5.35 0.96
C LEU A 126 6.15 -6.70 1.43
N MET A 127 6.75 -7.77 0.89
CA MET A 127 6.55 -9.11 1.42
C MET A 127 7.29 -9.25 2.76
N ASP A 128 6.57 -9.60 3.83
CA ASP A 128 7.21 -10.08 5.06
C ASP A 128 7.75 -11.50 4.82
N MET A 129 9.08 -11.64 4.89
CA MET A 129 9.76 -12.94 4.72
C MET A 129 9.85 -13.74 6.03
N GLY A 130 9.39 -13.14 7.14
CA GLY A 130 9.42 -13.70 8.48
C GLY A 130 8.11 -14.38 8.89
N SER A 131 7.69 -14.11 10.13
CA SER A 131 6.44 -14.61 10.70
C SER A 131 5.72 -13.51 11.50
N PHE A 132 4.50 -13.82 11.93
CA PHE A 132 3.71 -12.96 12.80
C PHE A 132 4.44 -12.53 14.10
N GLU A 133 5.32 -13.39 14.62
CA GLU A 133 6.10 -13.14 15.84
C GLU A 133 7.42 -12.43 15.54
N ALA A 134 7.99 -12.67 14.36
CA ALA A 134 9.30 -12.18 13.96
C ALA A 134 9.30 -11.78 12.48
N PRO A 135 8.74 -10.59 12.14
CA PRO A 135 8.78 -10.06 10.78
C PRO A 135 10.23 -9.89 10.30
N ALA A 136 10.46 -10.05 9.00
CA ALA A 136 11.79 -9.93 8.43
C ALA A 136 11.78 -9.38 7.00
N PHE A 137 12.52 -8.28 6.80
CA PHE A 137 12.73 -7.66 5.49
C PHE A 137 14.22 -7.60 5.09
N MET A 138 15.12 -8.11 5.92
CA MET A 138 16.56 -8.04 5.67
C MET A 138 16.94 -8.77 4.37
N ASN A 139 17.83 -8.17 3.60
CA ASN A 139 18.28 -8.69 2.30
C ASN A 139 17.17 -8.83 1.23
N THR A 140 16.10 -8.02 1.31
CA THR A 140 15.02 -7.99 0.31
C THR A 140 15.08 -6.69 -0.53
N PHE A 141 14.08 -5.82 -0.41
CA PHE A 141 13.89 -4.60 -1.18
C PHE A 141 13.91 -3.40 -0.26
N ASN A 142 14.67 -2.37 -0.61
CA ASN A 142 14.73 -1.11 0.12
C ASN A 142 15.03 0.06 -0.84
N PRO A 143 14.94 1.32 -0.38
CA PRO A 143 15.21 2.47 -1.24
C PRO A 143 16.59 2.43 -1.91
N ALA A 144 17.61 1.91 -1.23
CA ALA A 144 18.98 1.93 -1.73
C ALA A 144 19.17 0.99 -2.93
N ASN A 145 18.55 -0.19 -2.91
CA ASN A 145 18.69 -1.18 -3.98
C ASN A 145 17.60 -1.11 -5.06
N THR A 146 16.42 -0.54 -4.76
CA THR A 146 15.30 -0.40 -5.72
C THR A 146 15.06 1.02 -6.21
N GLY A 147 15.52 2.06 -5.51
CA GLY A 147 15.18 3.44 -5.84
C GLY A 147 13.69 3.80 -5.71
N ILE A 148 12.83 2.89 -5.21
CA ILE A 148 11.40 3.11 -4.99
C ILE A 148 11.19 4.20 -3.93
N ASP A 149 10.12 4.98 -4.09
CA ASP A 149 9.83 6.12 -3.23
C ASP A 149 9.14 5.69 -1.92
N LEU A 150 8.13 4.80 -1.99
CA LEU A 150 7.26 4.45 -0.87
C LEU A 150 7.09 2.92 -0.71
N PHE A 151 7.00 2.47 0.54
CA PHE A 151 6.94 1.05 0.90
C PHE A 151 5.78 0.79 1.87
N GLY A 152 4.83 -0.01 1.44
CA GLY A 152 3.70 -0.45 2.24
C GLY A 152 4.11 -1.56 3.18
N LEU A 153 3.74 -1.44 4.44
CA LEU A 153 3.85 -2.51 5.43
C LEU A 153 2.45 -2.90 5.85
N ASP A 154 2.13 -4.19 5.76
CA ASP A 154 0.79 -4.71 5.97
C ASP A 154 0.69 -5.77 7.10
N PRO A 155 1.17 -5.45 8.31
CA PRO A 155 0.87 -6.25 9.48
C PRO A 155 -0.64 -6.21 9.73
N TYR A 156 -1.31 -7.35 9.56
CA TYR A 156 -2.73 -7.55 9.88
C TYR A 156 -2.89 -8.13 11.30
N PRO A 157 -3.20 -7.30 12.31
CA PRO A 157 -3.19 -7.70 13.72
C PRO A 157 -4.47 -8.40 14.19
N VAL A 158 -5.57 -8.31 13.43
CA VAL A 158 -6.86 -8.92 13.79
C VAL A 158 -6.97 -10.32 13.18
N ARG A 159 -6.75 -11.33 14.02
CA ARG A 159 -6.74 -12.75 13.66
C ARG A 159 -7.75 -13.52 14.49
N GLY A 160 -8.08 -14.74 14.06
CA GLY A 160 -9.04 -15.60 14.76
C GLY A 160 -8.61 -15.91 16.19
N LYS A 161 -7.30 -15.95 16.46
CA LYS A 161 -6.74 -16.29 17.78
C LYS A 161 -6.11 -15.12 18.51
N ALA A 162 -5.91 -13.99 17.86
CA ALA A 162 -5.18 -12.86 18.44
C ALA A 162 -5.69 -11.53 17.91
N PHE A 163 -5.69 -10.53 18.78
CA PHE A 163 -5.61 -9.14 18.39
C PHE A 163 -4.31 -8.58 18.98
N ASP A 164 -3.27 -8.53 18.15
CA ASP A 164 -1.91 -8.15 18.57
C ASP A 164 -1.47 -6.87 17.86
N LEU A 165 -1.68 -5.73 18.52
CA LEU A 165 -1.25 -4.43 17.99
C LEU A 165 0.28 -4.31 17.90
N ASP A 166 1.03 -5.02 18.74
CA ASP A 166 2.48 -4.95 18.76
C ASP A 166 3.08 -5.64 17.52
N PHE A 167 2.27 -6.37 16.73
CA PHE A 167 2.67 -6.83 15.40
C PHE A 167 2.97 -5.68 14.44
N ILE A 168 2.34 -4.51 14.62
CA ILE A 168 2.68 -3.29 13.87
C ILE A 168 4.09 -2.85 14.25
N ASP A 169 4.37 -2.75 15.54
CA ASP A 169 5.66 -2.29 16.08
C ASP A 169 6.81 -3.14 15.54
N ARG A 170 6.71 -4.47 15.70
CA ARG A 170 7.74 -5.42 15.26
C ARG A 170 7.97 -5.34 13.75
N THR A 171 6.91 -5.16 12.97
CA THR A 171 6.99 -5.03 11.51
C THR A 171 7.70 -3.75 11.11
N VAL A 172 7.37 -2.62 11.75
CA VAL A 172 8.04 -1.33 11.51
C VAL A 172 9.51 -1.40 11.90
N GLU A 173 9.82 -1.94 13.07
CA GLU A 173 11.20 -2.12 13.55
C GLU A 173 12.04 -2.98 12.59
N ALA A 174 11.48 -4.09 12.11
CA ALA A 174 12.13 -4.97 11.14
C ALA A 174 12.38 -4.27 9.80
N ALA A 175 11.43 -3.46 9.32
CA ALA A 175 11.56 -2.71 8.07
C ALA A 175 12.63 -1.61 8.20
N VAL A 176 12.64 -0.87 9.31
CA VAL A 176 13.67 0.14 9.59
C VAL A 176 15.05 -0.50 9.68
N ALA A 177 15.17 -1.63 10.37
CA ALA A 177 16.42 -2.39 10.44
C ALA A 177 16.90 -2.86 9.05
N ALA A 178 15.98 -3.17 8.12
CA ALA A 178 16.28 -3.53 6.74
C ALA A 178 16.59 -2.32 5.81
N GLY A 179 16.56 -1.11 6.36
CA GLY A 179 16.91 0.13 5.65
C GLY A 179 15.73 0.85 5.01
N ILE A 180 14.49 0.64 5.48
CA ILE A 180 13.33 1.45 5.09
C ILE A 180 13.19 2.65 6.06
N PRO A 181 13.38 3.90 5.60
CA PRO A 181 13.15 5.08 6.42
C PRO A 181 11.66 5.23 6.81
N LEU A 182 11.39 5.72 8.03
CA LEU A 182 10.02 5.93 8.52
C LEU A 182 9.19 6.85 7.61
N ASP A 183 9.79 7.89 7.05
CA ASP A 183 9.14 8.84 6.13
C ASP A 183 8.79 8.25 4.75
N ARG A 184 9.21 7.00 4.49
CA ARG A 184 8.86 6.23 3.28
C ARG A 184 7.91 5.07 3.56
N ILE A 185 7.51 4.87 4.81
CA ILE A 185 6.56 3.83 5.18
C ILE A 185 5.13 4.32 4.94
N VAL A 186 4.38 3.51 4.20
CA VAL A 186 2.93 3.63 4.01
C VAL A 186 2.24 2.65 4.95
N PRO A 187 1.42 3.13 5.90
CA PRO A 187 0.56 2.27 6.71
C PRO A 187 -0.42 1.50 5.81
N VAL A 188 -0.41 0.17 5.87
CA VAL A 188 -1.46 -0.65 5.26
C VAL A 188 -2.37 -1.20 6.34
N TYR A 189 -3.62 -0.75 6.34
CA TYR A 189 -4.64 -1.10 7.31
C TYR A 189 -5.40 -2.35 6.88
N GLN A 190 -5.62 -3.25 7.84
CA GLN A 190 -6.54 -4.36 7.68
C GLN A 190 -7.98 -3.82 7.51
N ALA A 191 -8.57 -4.02 6.34
CA ALA A 191 -9.97 -3.68 6.05
C ALA A 191 -10.77 -4.89 5.57
N PHE A 192 -10.30 -6.09 5.90
CA PHE A 192 -10.84 -7.37 5.46
C PHE A 192 -10.74 -8.46 6.54
N GLY A 193 -11.46 -9.56 6.32
CA GLY A 193 -11.27 -10.81 7.05
C GLY A 193 -12.22 -11.93 6.60
N GLY A 194 -12.00 -13.13 7.14
CA GLY A 194 -12.66 -14.36 6.70
C GLY A 194 -12.13 -14.86 5.36
N GLY A 195 -13.01 -15.48 4.57
CA GLY A 195 -12.64 -16.08 3.28
C GLY A 195 -11.73 -17.30 3.43
N ASN A 196 -10.99 -17.62 2.35
CA ASN A 196 -10.07 -18.77 2.33
C ASN A 196 -8.62 -18.39 2.66
N TRP A 197 -8.40 -17.22 3.27
CA TRP A 197 -7.09 -16.80 3.73
C TRP A 197 -6.61 -17.72 4.85
N LYS A 198 -5.45 -18.36 4.63
CA LYS A 198 -4.80 -19.21 5.62
C LYS A 198 -3.61 -18.46 6.18
N THR A 199 -3.56 -18.31 7.50
CA THR A 199 -2.42 -17.69 8.18
C THR A 199 -1.99 -18.54 9.37
N ARG A 200 -1.00 -18.07 10.13
CA ARG A 200 -0.51 -18.71 11.35
C ARG A 200 -0.30 -17.70 12.46
N THR A 201 -0.58 -18.14 13.68
CA THR A 201 -0.23 -17.44 14.92
C THR A 201 0.52 -18.45 15.78
N GLY A 202 1.80 -18.21 15.96
CA GLY A 202 2.81 -19.18 16.35
C GLY A 202 2.87 -20.34 15.37
N ALA A 203 2.97 -21.55 15.90
CA ALA A 203 2.94 -22.78 15.10
C ALA A 203 1.53 -23.18 14.63
N ALA A 204 0.48 -22.50 15.08
CA ALA A 204 -0.90 -22.93 14.86
C ALA A 204 -1.53 -22.24 13.64
N ALA A 205 -2.33 -23.00 12.88
CA ALA A 205 -3.16 -22.44 11.81
C ALA A 205 -4.15 -21.39 12.37
N ASP A 206 -4.38 -20.33 11.61
CA ASP A 206 -5.23 -19.21 11.99
C ASP A 206 -5.87 -18.59 10.73
N VAL A 207 -6.72 -17.59 10.92
CA VAL A 207 -7.43 -16.85 9.87
C VAL A 207 -7.39 -15.35 10.16
N TYR A 208 -7.52 -14.52 9.12
CA TYR A 208 -7.80 -13.09 9.30
C TYR A 208 -9.26 -12.89 9.69
N VAL A 209 -9.53 -11.91 10.54
CA VAL A 209 -10.89 -11.53 10.96
C VAL A 209 -11.12 -10.06 10.65
N LEU A 210 -12.34 -9.72 10.22
CA LEU A 210 -12.68 -8.34 9.89
C LEU A 210 -12.56 -7.50 11.18
N PRO A 211 -11.78 -6.41 11.19
CA PRO A 211 -11.68 -5.56 12.37
C PRO A 211 -13.02 -4.97 12.77
N THR A 212 -13.28 -4.90 14.07
CA THR A 212 -14.34 -4.02 14.59
C THR A 212 -13.93 -2.55 14.45
N PRO A 213 -14.88 -1.60 14.51
CA PRO A 213 -14.55 -0.16 14.50
C PRO A 213 -13.54 0.25 15.57
N ASP A 214 -13.61 -0.33 16.77
CA ASP A 214 -12.69 0.01 17.86
C ASP A 214 -11.31 -0.62 17.70
N GLN A 215 -11.22 -1.80 17.08
CA GLN A 215 -9.93 -2.37 16.67
C GLN A 215 -9.29 -1.51 15.58
N ALA A 216 -10.07 -1.07 14.59
CA ALA A 216 -9.57 -0.19 13.52
C ALA A 216 -9.01 1.13 14.07
N LYS A 217 -9.72 1.78 15.00
CA LYS A 217 -9.21 3.00 15.66
C LYS A 217 -7.89 2.78 16.40
N GLN A 218 -7.74 1.63 17.07
CA GLN A 218 -6.50 1.27 17.75
C GLN A 218 -5.35 1.03 16.76
N ILE A 219 -5.65 0.41 15.61
CA ILE A 219 -4.68 0.23 14.51
C ILE A 219 -4.24 1.58 13.95
N PHE A 220 -5.17 2.49 13.67
CA PHE A 220 -4.86 3.85 13.18
C PHE A 220 -3.99 4.61 14.19
N ALA A 221 -4.39 4.59 15.46
CA ALA A 221 -3.66 5.26 16.52
C ALA A 221 -2.24 4.69 16.69
N ARG A 222 -2.07 3.37 16.53
CA ARG A 222 -0.75 2.75 16.59
C ARG A 222 0.12 3.14 15.40
N TRP A 223 -0.41 3.11 14.19
CA TRP A 223 0.33 3.56 13.01
C TRP A 223 0.77 5.03 13.11
N ALA A 224 -0.08 5.89 13.67
CA ALA A 224 0.22 7.31 13.86
C ALA A 224 1.43 7.57 14.78
N THR A 225 1.85 6.61 15.63
CA THR A 225 3.07 6.79 16.45
C THR A 225 4.35 6.64 15.64
N TYR A 226 4.31 5.96 14.49
CA TYR A 226 5.46 5.74 13.60
C TYR A 226 5.44 6.63 12.37
N SER A 227 4.26 6.85 11.81
CA SER A 227 4.04 7.69 10.64
C SER A 227 2.80 8.56 10.88
N PRO A 228 2.94 9.70 11.59
CA PRO A 228 1.81 10.57 11.93
C PRO A 228 1.27 11.34 10.71
N ALA A 229 2.07 11.48 9.66
CA ALA A 229 1.70 12.18 8.43
C ALA A 229 2.32 11.47 7.21
N PRO A 230 1.91 10.23 6.90
CA PRO A 230 2.42 9.51 5.75
C PRO A 230 1.99 10.23 4.47
N VAL A 231 2.74 10.03 3.38
CA VAL A 231 2.36 10.57 2.06
C VAL A 231 0.95 10.09 1.67
N PHE A 232 0.68 8.81 1.92
CA PHE A 232 -0.66 8.23 1.90
C PHE A 232 -0.74 7.02 2.83
N ASP A 233 -1.95 6.63 3.21
CA ASP A 233 -2.24 5.35 3.87
C ASP A 233 -3.13 4.46 3.00
N PHE A 234 -3.16 3.15 3.29
CA PHE A 234 -3.77 2.17 2.42
C PHE A 234 -4.73 1.26 3.20
N ALA A 235 -6.04 1.34 2.94
CA ALA A 235 -6.99 0.31 3.34
C ALA A 235 -6.96 -0.90 2.39
N TYR A 236 -6.51 -2.06 2.87
CA TYR A 236 -6.57 -3.32 2.11
C TYR A 236 -7.79 -4.13 2.55
N ALA A 237 -8.85 -4.29 1.76
CA ALA A 237 -9.11 -3.70 0.45
C ALA A 237 -10.62 -3.35 0.31
N TRP A 238 -10.98 -2.60 -0.72
CA TRP A 238 -12.40 -2.39 -1.06
C TRP A 238 -12.98 -3.60 -1.80
N GLY A 239 -12.21 -4.16 -2.74
CA GLY A 239 -12.58 -5.35 -3.51
C GLY A 239 -12.31 -6.66 -2.75
N SER A 240 -13.04 -7.73 -3.10
CA SER A 240 -12.75 -9.08 -2.57
C SER A 240 -11.60 -9.71 -3.34
N GLN A 241 -10.80 -10.52 -2.65
CA GLN A 241 -9.71 -11.25 -3.27
C GLN A 241 -9.77 -12.77 -3.03
N ASN A 242 -10.43 -13.22 -1.96
CA ASN A 242 -10.45 -14.64 -1.63
C ASN A 242 -11.73 -15.08 -0.88
N GLY A 243 -12.88 -14.56 -1.32
CA GLY A 243 -14.18 -14.83 -0.67
C GLY A 243 -14.34 -14.21 0.71
N ASP A 244 -13.49 -13.23 1.02
CA ASP A 244 -13.42 -12.46 2.25
C ASP A 244 -14.57 -11.43 2.37
N ILE A 245 -14.84 -11.04 3.62
CA ILE A 245 -15.54 -9.80 3.90
C ILE A 245 -14.52 -8.68 3.82
N LYS A 246 -14.81 -7.66 3.03
CA LYS A 246 -13.94 -6.55 2.63
C LYS A 246 -14.66 -5.24 2.88
N LEU A 247 -13.95 -4.12 2.84
CA LEU A 247 -14.49 -2.82 3.17
C LEU A 247 -15.69 -2.42 2.28
N GLY A 248 -15.69 -2.86 1.02
CA GLY A 248 -16.78 -2.63 0.07
C GLY A 248 -18.01 -3.55 0.22
N SER A 249 -17.99 -4.52 1.14
CA SER A 249 -19.12 -5.42 1.39
C SER A 249 -20.36 -4.67 1.92
N ALA A 250 -21.55 -5.25 1.69
CA ALA A 250 -22.82 -4.72 2.21
C ALA A 250 -23.23 -5.34 3.56
N SER A 251 -22.37 -6.14 4.21
CA SER A 251 -22.67 -6.71 5.52
C SER A 251 -22.65 -5.61 6.60
N PRO A 252 -23.45 -5.74 7.68
CA PRO A 252 -23.47 -4.76 8.76
C PRO A 252 -22.09 -4.43 9.32
N GLU A 253 -21.23 -5.43 9.50
CA GLU A 253 -19.89 -5.28 10.07
C GLU A 253 -18.97 -4.47 9.15
N ALA A 254 -19.06 -4.71 7.83
CA ALA A 254 -18.30 -3.94 6.84
C ALA A 254 -18.79 -2.49 6.74
N LEU A 255 -20.10 -2.26 6.93
CA LEU A 255 -20.67 -0.91 6.97
C LEU A 255 -20.17 -0.13 8.19
N GLU A 256 -20.14 -0.76 9.37
CA GLU A 256 -19.60 -0.15 10.58
C GLU A 256 -18.10 0.15 10.46
N LEU A 257 -17.31 -0.81 9.94
CA LEU A 257 -15.89 -0.61 9.69
C LEU A 257 -15.66 0.55 8.71
N ARG A 258 -16.46 0.65 7.64
CA ARG A 258 -16.38 1.75 6.68
C ARG A 258 -16.63 3.11 7.31
N LEU A 259 -17.50 3.21 8.32
CA LEU A 259 -17.70 4.45 9.07
C LEU A 259 -16.44 4.83 9.88
N ALA A 260 -15.73 3.85 10.45
CA ALA A 260 -14.47 4.11 11.14
C ALA A 260 -13.38 4.63 10.18
N PHE A 261 -13.23 4.01 9.00
CA PHE A 261 -12.34 4.51 7.95
C PHE A 261 -12.73 5.89 7.46
N LYS A 262 -14.03 6.15 7.26
CA LYS A 262 -14.50 7.48 6.86
C LYS A 262 -14.13 8.55 7.89
N ALA A 263 -14.30 8.25 9.18
CA ALA A 263 -13.91 9.16 10.25
C ALA A 263 -12.40 9.43 10.25
N HIS A 264 -11.58 8.40 10.03
CA HIS A 264 -10.12 8.54 9.86
C HIS A 264 -9.77 9.40 8.64
N ASN A 265 -10.29 9.07 7.47
CA ASN A 265 -9.93 9.72 6.20
C ASN A 265 -10.38 11.19 6.08
N THR A 266 -11.33 11.59 6.92
CA THR A 266 -11.89 12.95 6.93
C THR A 266 -11.46 13.75 8.16
N ALA A 267 -10.62 13.16 9.02
CA ALA A 267 -9.98 13.88 10.11
C ALA A 267 -9.06 14.98 9.54
N PRO A 268 -8.99 16.15 10.22
CA PRO A 268 -8.14 17.27 9.80
C PRO A 268 -6.65 16.98 10.00
#